data_AF-X1HXD6-F1
#
_entry.id   AF-X1HXD6-F1
#
_cell.length_a   1.000
_cell.length_b   1.000
_cell.length_c   1.000
_cell.angle_alpha   90.00
_cell.angle_beta   90.00
_cell.angle_gamma   90.00
#
_symmetry.space_group_name_H-M   'P 1'
#
loop_
_entity.id
_entity.type
_entity.pdbx_description
1 polymer ?
#
loop_
_entity_poly.entity_id
_entity_poly.type
_entity_poly.pdbx_seq_one_letter_code
_entity_poly.pdbx_strand_id
1 'polypeptide(L)'
;MLEEREKYFKLTSTALEKAKKSIISGKEDYAKEIIDMVSNYLSDAKHFEEKGDLVNSFAALNYAHGWLDAGVRLDIFKTKDDKLFTIK
;
A
#
# COMPACT_ATOMS: atom_id res chain seq x y z
N MET A 1 -12.70 15.29 -1.46
CA MET A 1 -11.39 15.67 -2.05
C MET A 1 -10.24 15.60 -1.03
N LEU A 2 -10.09 16.51 -0.05
CA LEU A 2 -9.00 16.46 0.95
C LEU A 2 -9.20 15.38 2.02
N GLU A 3 -10.38 15.35 2.66
CA GLU A 3 -10.70 14.35 3.72
C GLU A 3 -10.64 12.89 3.23
N GLU A 4 -11.04 12.65 1.98
CA GLU A 4 -10.94 11.33 1.36
C GLU A 4 -9.48 10.91 1.20
N ARG A 5 -8.57 11.82 0.84
CA ARG A 5 -7.15 11.49 0.66
C ARG A 5 -6.46 11.14 1.96
N GLU A 6 -6.68 11.92 3.02
CA GLU A 6 -6.13 11.57 4.34
C GLU A 6 -6.58 10.18 4.78
N LYS A 7 -7.83 9.84 4.49
CA LYS A 7 -8.36 8.49 4.69
C LYS A 7 -7.61 7.44 3.85
N TYR A 8 -7.34 7.68 2.56
CA TYR A 8 -6.60 6.75 1.70
C TYR A 8 -5.12 6.60 2.09
N PHE A 9 -4.46 7.69 2.49
CA PHE A 9 -3.10 7.66 3.04
C PHE A 9 -3.04 6.80 4.29
N LYS A 10 -3.97 7.05 5.23
CA LYS A 10 -4.05 6.30 6.48
C LYS A 10 -4.35 4.83 6.22
N LEU A 11 -5.28 4.54 5.31
CA LEU A 11 -5.64 3.18 4.92
C LEU A 11 -4.43 2.43 4.36
N THR A 12 -3.75 3.01 3.37
CA THR A 12 -2.60 2.36 2.70
C THR A 12 -1.41 2.21 3.64
N SER A 13 -1.12 3.23 4.46
CA SER A 13 -0.05 3.15 5.46
C SER A 13 -0.35 2.09 6.53
N THR A 14 -1.61 1.97 6.96
CA THR A 14 -2.03 0.92 7.91
C THR A 14 -1.89 -0.47 7.28
N ALA A 15 -2.27 -0.62 6.01
CA ALA A 15 -2.11 -1.87 5.28
C ALA A 15 -0.63 -2.25 5.13
N LEU A 16 0.26 -1.29 4.82
CA LEU A 16 1.70 -1.52 4.76
C LEU A 16 2.27 -2.03 6.10
N GLU A 17 1.90 -1.38 7.21
CA GLU A 17 2.36 -1.81 8.54
C GLU A 17 1.86 -3.20 8.95
N LYS A 18 0.69 -3.60 8.46
CA LYS A 18 0.21 -4.98 8.63
C LYS A 18 0.98 -5.95 7.75
N ALA A 19 1.21 -5.62 6.48
CA ALA A 19 1.94 -6.46 5.52
C ALA A 19 3.37 -6.77 6.01
N LYS A 20 4.08 -5.76 6.54
CA LYS A 20 5.42 -5.92 7.14
C LYS A 20 5.45 -6.97 8.27
N LYS A 21 4.34 -7.19 8.97
CA LYS A 21 4.21 -8.13 10.09
C LYS A 21 3.65 -9.49 9.69
N SER A 22 3.26 -9.66 8.43
CA SER A 22 2.55 -10.84 7.95
C SER A 22 3.25 -11.55 6.79
N ILE A 23 4.54 -11.32 6.61
CA ILE A 23 5.35 -11.98 5.59
C ILE A 23 5.32 -13.49 5.80
N ILE A 24 5.02 -14.23 4.74
CA ILE A 24 5.06 -15.70 4.74
C ILE A 24 6.52 -16.15 4.63
N SER A 25 6.91 -17.11 5.47
CA SER A 25 8.28 -17.64 5.49
C SER A 25 8.70 -18.16 4.11
N GLY A 26 9.89 -17.75 3.66
CA GLY A 26 10.43 -18.08 2.33
C GLY A 26 9.98 -17.13 1.21
N LYS A 27 9.29 -16.03 1.55
CA LYS A 27 8.85 -14.98 0.61
C LYS A 27 9.45 -13.60 0.92
N GLU A 28 10.48 -13.54 1.77
CA GLU A 28 11.06 -12.31 2.29
C GLU A 28 11.58 -11.38 1.19
N ASP A 29 12.22 -11.92 0.14
CA ASP A 29 12.71 -11.12 -0.98
C ASP A 29 11.58 -10.47 -1.78
N TYR A 30 10.52 -11.23 -2.07
CA TYR A 30 9.33 -10.69 -2.74
C TYR A 30 8.59 -9.68 -1.87
N ALA A 31 8.49 -9.97 -0.57
CA ALA A 31 7.87 -9.06 0.39
C ALA A 31 8.65 -7.74 0.48
N LYS A 32 9.99 -7.80 0.49
CA LYS A 32 10.85 -6.63 0.50
C LYS A 32 10.61 -5.76 -0.74
N GLU A 33 10.63 -6.34 -1.93
CA GLU A 33 10.35 -5.61 -3.18
C GLU A 33 9.00 -4.89 -3.11
N ILE A 34 7.94 -5.58 -2.67
CA ILE A 34 6.62 -4.98 -2.53
C ILE A 34 6.63 -3.85 -1.49
N ILE A 35 7.23 -4.07 -0.32
CA ILE A 35 7.29 -3.07 0.75
C ILE A 35 8.05 -1.81 0.30
N ASP A 36 9.15 -1.98 -0.44
CA ASP A 36 9.95 -0.87 -0.96
C ASP A 36 9.15 -0.08 -2.00
N MET A 37 8.48 -0.76 -2.94
CA MET A 37 7.61 -0.10 -3.92
C MET A 37 6.46 0.67 -3.27
N VAL A 38 5.76 0.06 -2.31
CA VAL A 38 4.66 0.72 -1.58
C VAL A 38 5.16 1.95 -0.83
N SER A 39 6.34 1.86 -0.19
CA SER A 39 6.94 2.98 0.55
C SER A 39 7.33 4.14 -0.38
N ASN A 40 7.89 3.82 -1.55
CA ASN A 40 8.24 4.82 -2.56
C ASN A 40 7.00 5.55 -3.09
N TYR A 41 5.94 4.82 -3.44
CA TYR A 41 4.70 5.45 -3.93
C TYR A 41 3.94 6.23 -2.85
N LEU A 42 4.03 5.85 -1.58
CA LEU A 42 3.52 6.68 -0.48
C LEU A 42 4.28 8.01 -0.37
N SER A 43 5.60 7.98 -0.59
CA SER A 43 6.41 9.20 -0.65
C SER A 43 6.04 10.07 -1.85
N ASP A 44 5.87 9.48 -3.03
CA ASP A 44 5.45 10.18 -4.24
C ASP A 44 4.07 10.80 -4.08
N ALA A 45 3.12 10.06 -3.49
CA ALA A 45 1.79 10.56 -3.22
C ALA A 45 1.83 11.83 -2.36
N LYS A 46 2.71 11.86 -1.35
CA LYS A 46 2.88 13.01 -0.46
C LYS A 46 3.53 14.17 -1.20
N HIS A 47 4.53 13.88 -2.03
CA HIS A 47 5.19 14.87 -2.86
C HIS A 47 4.23 15.57 -3.85
N PHE A 48 3.37 14.80 -4.52
CA PHE A 48 2.36 15.34 -5.42
C PHE A 48 1.31 16.17 -4.67
N GLU A 49 0.90 15.71 -3.49
CA GLU A 49 -0.05 16.42 -2.62
C GLU A 49 0.49 17.78 -2.18
N GLU A 50 1.73 17.85 -1.70
CA GLU A 50 2.40 19.10 -1.30
C GLU A 50 2.49 20.12 -2.45
N LYS A 51 2.52 19.64 -3.70
CA LYS A 51 2.52 20.47 -4.92
C LYS A 51 1.12 20.83 -5.44
N GLY A 52 0.06 20.36 -4.79
CA GLY A 52 -1.31 20.55 -5.27
C GLY A 52 -1.70 19.65 -6.46
N ASP A 53 -0.86 18.70 -6.84
CA ASP A 53 -1.14 17.71 -7.90
C ASP A 53 -1.94 16.53 -7.33
N LEU A 54 -3.23 16.79 -7.12
CA LEU A 54 -4.10 15.88 -6.38
C LEU A 54 -4.41 14.60 -7.16
N VAL A 55 -4.39 14.66 -8.49
CA VAL A 55 -4.65 13.50 -9.37
C VAL A 55 -3.51 12.51 -9.27
N ASN A 56 -2.27 12.97 -9.43
CA ASN A 56 -1.11 12.09 -9.32
C ASN A 56 -0.89 11.60 -7.88
N SER A 57 -1.20 12.42 -6.88
CA SER A 57 -1.21 11.98 -5.47
C SER A 57 -2.15 10.79 -5.27
N PHE A 58 -3.40 10.90 -5.74
CA PHE A 58 -4.37 9.83 -5.63
C PHE A 58 -3.98 8.59 -6.45
N ALA A 59 -3.43 8.78 -7.66
CA ALA A 59 -2.95 7.67 -8.49
C ALA A 59 -1.83 6.88 -7.81
N ALA A 60 -0.85 7.58 -7.22
CA ALA A 60 0.25 6.96 -6.47
C ALA A 60 -0.25 6.15 -5.26
N LEU A 61 -1.23 6.67 -4.50
CA LEU A 61 -1.84 5.92 -3.39
C LEU A 61 -2.50 4.62 -3.83
N ASN A 62 -3.31 4.66 -4.90
CA ASN A 62 -3.98 3.47 -5.40
C ASN A 62 -2.99 2.45 -5.96
N TYR A 63 -1.93 2.92 -6.63
CA TYR A 63 -0.89 2.04 -7.13
C TYR A 63 -0.09 1.38 -6.00
N ALA A 64 0.25 2.13 -4.95
CA ALA A 64 0.83 1.59 -3.72
C ALA A 64 -0.07 0.51 -3.10
N HIS A 65 -1.37 0.77 -2.99
CA HIS A 65 -2.30 -0.22 -2.44
C HIS A 65 -2.43 -1.48 -3.33
N GLY A 66 -2.38 -1.31 -4.65
CA GLY A 66 -2.40 -2.41 -5.61
C GLY A 66 -1.24 -3.39 -5.43
N TRP A 67 -0.04 -2.89 -5.10
CA TRP A 67 1.11 -3.73 -4.76
C TRP A 67 0.86 -4.59 -3.51
N LEU A 68 0.22 -4.01 -2.48
CA LEU A 68 -0.16 -4.75 -1.27
C LEU A 68 -1.18 -5.84 -1.56
N ASP A 69 -2.23 -5.51 -2.33
CA ASP A 69 -3.26 -6.48 -2.74
C ASP A 69 -2.66 -7.62 -3.56
N ALA A 70 -1.75 -7.31 -4.49
CA ALA A 70 -1.03 -8.33 -5.24
C ALA A 70 -0.23 -9.26 -4.31
N GLY A 71 0.46 -8.70 -3.32
CA GLY A 71 1.20 -9.48 -2.31
C GLY A 71 0.31 -10.41 -1.48
N VAL A 72 -0.88 -9.95 -1.10
CA VAL A 72 -1.85 -10.80 -0.39
C VAL A 72 -2.38 -11.91 -1.30
N ARG A 73 -2.78 -11.58 -2.54
CA ARG A 73 -3.34 -12.56 -3.48
C ARG A 73 -2.33 -13.60 -3.96
N LEU A 74 -1.05 -13.26 -3.98
CA LEU A 74 0.05 -14.15 -4.36
C LEU A 74 0.65 -14.91 -3.17
N ASP A 75 0.01 -14.85 -2.00
CA ASP A 75 0.45 -15.56 -0.80
C ASP A 75 1.89 -15.16 -0.38
N ILE A 76 2.22 -13.87 -0.53
CA ILE A 76 3.44 -13.25 0.01
C ILE A 76 3.18 -12.72 1.42
N PHE A 77 1.99 -12.14 1.64
CA PHE A 77 1.52 -11.68 2.95
C PHE A 77 0.30 -12.49 3.41
N LYS A 78 0.29 -12.93 4.66
CA LYS A 78 -0.82 -13.67 5.27
C LYS A 78 -1.74 -12.75 6.05
N THR A 79 -2.91 -12.45 5.50
CA THR A 79 -3.93 -11.64 6.18
C THR A 79 -5.30 -12.29 6.08
N LYS A 80 -6.17 -11.96 7.04
CA LYS A 80 -7.61 -12.26 7.01
C LYS A 80 -8.45 -10.97 7.00
N ASP A 81 -7.79 -9.83 6.79
CA ASP A 81 -8.42 -8.52 6.88
C ASP A 81 -8.94 -8.09 5.51
N ASP A 82 -10.21 -8.41 5.25
CA ASP A 82 -10.96 -8.07 4.04
C ASP A 82 -11.34 -6.59 3.94
N LYS A 83 -11.12 -5.81 5.01
CA LYS A 83 -11.38 -4.37 5.03
C LYS A 83 -10.19 -3.57 4.51
N LEU A 84 -8.99 -4.11 4.65
CA LEU A 84 -7.74 -3.46 4.25
C LEU A 84 -7.10 -4.04 3.00
N PHE A 85 -7.52 -5.23 2.56
CA PHE A 85 -6.93 -5.90 1.42
C PHE A 85 -7.99 -6.60 0.58
N THR A 86 -7.76 -6.67 -0.72
CA THR A 86 -8.51 -7.52 -1.64
C THR A 86 -8.07 -8.97 -1.47
N ILE A 87 -8.78 -9.70 -0.60
CA ILE A 87 -8.51 -11.13 -0.33
C ILE A 87 -9.11 -12.05 -1.41
N LYS A 88 -8.73 -13.34 -1.39
CA LYS A 88 -9.33 -14.39 -2.23
C LYS A 88 -10.67 -14.86 -1.66
#